data_AF-A0A3B9YLK6-F1
#
_entry.id   AF-A0A3B9YLK6-F1
#
_cell.length_a   1.000
_cell.length_b   1.000
_cell.length_c   1.000
_cell.angle_alpha   90.00
_cell.angle_beta   90.00
_cell.angle_gamma   90.00
#
_symmetry.space_group_name_H-M   'P 1'
#
loop_
_entity.id
_entity.type
_entity.pdbx_description
1 polymer ?
#
loop_
_entity_poly.entity_id
_entity_poly.type
_entity_poly.pdbx_seq_one_letter_code
_entity_poly.pdbx_strand_id
1 'polypeptide(L)'
;MEAAATKVLVIESDPKEGRLLELALAWEKSPGFTVEWAKTLAEGLEHIREGKPDVILLDLRLQDRSGLAVFQEVHAAASGTPVVLLTGAGDEAVALEAVQKGAQDYVATGVADVPLLSRTLRYAVERKRAEQREEKLKEEFLHNVSHELKTPLTAFKQAVALTLSGIPGPLNEDQKRILDIANRSADHLATMIDDLLDVTRSESGKMTFEPVRMALGDVVRDVLETERVATAKKDIALDGDGAGELPPVYADPVRVKQTLINLIDNAFKFTPPGGRIAVSARLSERHPGAVEVSVSDSGCGIPREALLDVFERLYQVKGRPAETGGRKGLGIGLFICKQIVERQGGRIWVESELGKGSVFTFTLPVFSLEKLLLPVLQRPGELLLLTVRIGPKERRIPGEDTPSVVAETRDVLGHNLYPGDLLMPEIVPGGQLDLVFLAVSIDPKVAPNMIRRLEVALVGAHNLRSKHLHPSIAFDVVPLDRSGSPEQAAAKAARLIEELTAKKVSER
;
A
#
# COMPACT_ATOMS: atom_id res chain seq x y z
N MET A 1 -23.82 13.06 -28.87
CA MET A 1 -24.01 12.79 -27.42
C MET A 1 -23.99 14.12 -26.71
N GLU A 2 -25.09 14.53 -26.06
CA GLU A 2 -25.03 15.67 -25.13
C GLU A 2 -24.02 15.35 -24.02
N ALA A 3 -23.13 16.30 -23.73
CA ALA A 3 -22.18 16.15 -22.64
C ALA A 3 -22.95 16.10 -21.32
N ALA A 4 -22.69 15.09 -20.49
CA ALA A 4 -23.32 14.96 -19.18
C ALA A 4 -23.06 16.20 -18.32
N ALA A 5 -24.06 16.61 -17.54
CA ALA A 5 -23.92 17.73 -16.62
C ALA A 5 -22.85 17.42 -15.56
N THR A 6 -22.02 18.42 -15.24
CA THR A 6 -20.94 18.28 -14.24
C THR A 6 -21.54 18.34 -12.84
N LYS A 7 -21.28 17.35 -12.00
CA LYS A 7 -21.75 17.30 -10.61
C LYS A 7 -20.84 18.13 -9.71
N VAL A 8 -21.39 19.19 -9.14
CA VAL A 8 -20.69 20.10 -8.22
C VAL A 8 -21.22 19.85 -6.82
N LEU A 9 -20.33 19.52 -5.89
CA LEU A 9 -20.67 19.57 -4.46
C LEU A 9 -20.21 20.90 -3.90
N VAL A 10 -21.12 21.69 -3.35
CA VAL A 10 -20.83 22.95 -2.67
C VAL A 10 -20.87 22.68 -1.16
N ILE A 11 -19.78 22.95 -0.45
CA ILE A 11 -19.71 22.86 1.00
C ILE A 11 -19.56 24.30 1.53
N GLU A 12 -20.68 24.86 1.99
CA GLU A 12 -20.83 26.28 2.33
C GLU A 12 -21.81 26.42 3.50
N SER A 13 -21.41 27.13 4.55
CA SER A 13 -22.18 27.24 5.78
C SER A 13 -23.22 28.37 5.78
N ASP A 14 -23.05 29.40 4.94
CA ASP A 14 -24.06 30.44 4.72
C ASP A 14 -25.15 29.94 3.76
N PRO A 15 -26.40 29.76 4.23
CA PRO A 15 -27.51 29.31 3.40
C PRO A 15 -27.85 30.26 2.24
N LYS A 16 -27.55 31.55 2.35
CA LYS A 16 -27.78 32.52 1.28
C LYS A 16 -26.75 32.36 0.17
N GLU A 17 -25.49 32.17 0.54
CA GLU A 17 -24.38 32.00 -0.41
C GLU A 17 -24.47 30.64 -1.11
N GLY A 18 -24.70 29.57 -0.36
CA GLY A 18 -24.93 28.24 -0.94
C GLY A 18 -26.09 28.21 -1.94
N ARG A 19 -27.22 28.85 -1.59
CA ARG A 19 -28.39 28.95 -2.48
C ARG A 19 -28.12 29.82 -3.71
N LEU A 20 -27.32 30.88 -3.57
CA LEU A 20 -26.93 31.73 -4.69
C LEU A 20 -26.05 30.96 -5.68
N LEU A 21 -25.05 30.22 -5.19
CA LEU A 21 -24.16 29.39 -6.01
C LEU A 21 -24.95 28.28 -6.73
N GLU A 22 -25.88 27.63 -6.03
CA GLU A 22 -26.78 26.63 -6.61
C GLU A 22 -27.60 27.22 -7.77
N LEU A 23 -28.25 28.37 -7.58
CA LEU A 23 -29.03 29.04 -8.61
C LEU A 23 -28.17 29.54 -9.77
N ALA A 24 -27.00 30.11 -9.48
CA ALA A 24 -26.09 30.66 -10.46
C ALA A 24 -25.56 29.57 -11.41
N LEU A 25 -25.11 28.43 -10.86
CA LEU A 25 -24.59 27.31 -11.63
C LEU A 25 -25.71 26.53 -12.34
N ALA A 26 -26.92 26.50 -11.80
CA ALA A 26 -28.07 25.85 -12.43
C ALA A 26 -28.56 26.56 -13.72
N TRP A 27 -28.23 27.86 -13.90
CA TRP A 27 -28.62 28.63 -15.08
C TRP A 27 -27.63 28.54 -16.25
N GLU A 28 -26.44 27.95 -16.04
CA GLU A 28 -25.46 27.68 -17.08
C GLU A 28 -25.96 26.62 -18.07
N LYS A 29 -25.94 26.94 -19.37
CA LYS A 29 -26.39 26.04 -20.43
C LYS A 29 -25.21 25.39 -21.15
N SER A 30 -25.19 24.05 -21.09
CA SER A 30 -24.45 23.10 -21.92
C SER A 30 -22.89 23.13 -21.91
N PRO A 31 -22.23 22.10 -21.34
CA PRO A 31 -22.79 21.16 -20.37
C PRO A 31 -23.20 21.92 -19.11
N GLY A 32 -24.41 21.70 -18.60
CA GLY A 32 -24.88 22.35 -17.36
C GLY A 32 -24.17 21.80 -16.12
N PHE A 33 -24.42 22.42 -14.97
CA PHE A 33 -24.01 21.91 -13.67
C PHE A 33 -25.20 21.28 -12.94
N THR A 34 -24.94 20.20 -12.19
CA THR A 34 -25.88 19.67 -11.19
C THR A 34 -25.26 19.96 -9.84
N VAL A 35 -25.93 20.72 -8.98
CA VAL A 35 -25.36 21.19 -7.71
C VAL A 35 -26.01 20.45 -6.55
N GLU A 36 -25.17 19.87 -5.70
CA GLU A 36 -25.54 19.42 -4.36
C GLU A 36 -24.90 20.36 -3.34
N TRP A 37 -25.58 20.60 -2.22
CA TRP A 37 -25.12 21.54 -1.22
C TRP A 37 -25.12 20.92 0.18
N ALA A 38 -24.02 21.11 0.90
CA ALA A 38 -23.81 20.71 2.27
C ALA A 38 -23.44 21.92 3.14
N LYS A 39 -24.02 22.01 4.34
CA LYS A 39 -23.85 23.14 5.28
C LYS A 39 -22.68 22.98 6.24
N THR A 40 -22.25 21.73 6.41
CA THR A 40 -21.21 21.33 7.36
C THR A 40 -20.19 20.44 6.67
N LEU A 41 -18.99 20.34 7.23
CA LEU A 41 -17.99 19.42 6.71
C LEU A 41 -18.47 17.97 6.81
N ALA A 42 -19.12 17.61 7.92
CA ALA A 42 -19.65 16.26 8.13
C ALA A 42 -20.64 15.85 7.02
N GLU A 43 -21.60 16.71 6.69
CA GLU A 43 -22.55 16.49 5.59
C GLU A 43 -21.82 16.42 4.24
N GLY A 44 -20.87 17.32 3.98
CA GLY A 44 -20.08 17.29 2.75
C GLY A 44 -19.30 15.99 2.56
N LEU A 45 -18.73 15.44 3.63
CA LEU A 45 -18.04 14.14 3.61
C LEU A 45 -19.01 12.97 3.38
N GLU A 46 -20.26 13.04 3.85
CA GLU A 46 -21.29 12.07 3.50
C GLU A 46 -21.65 12.14 2.01
N HIS A 47 -21.87 13.33 1.47
CA HIS A 47 -22.14 13.53 0.04
C HIS A 47 -21.02 12.98 -0.84
N ILE A 48 -19.75 13.25 -0.51
CA ILE A 48 -18.58 12.70 -1.22
C ILE A 48 -18.63 11.17 -1.28
N ARG A 49 -19.10 10.53 -0.20
CA ARG A 49 -19.20 9.07 -0.10
C ARG A 49 -20.37 8.51 -0.89
N GLU A 50 -21.52 9.18 -0.87
CA GLU A 50 -22.75 8.73 -1.52
C GLU A 50 -22.79 9.02 -3.02
N GLY A 51 -22.34 10.21 -3.42
CA GLY A 51 -22.39 10.70 -4.78
C GLY A 51 -21.04 11.23 -5.20
N LYS A 52 -20.27 10.46 -5.98
CA LYS A 52 -18.96 10.88 -6.52
C LYS A 52 -19.10 12.22 -7.27
N PRO A 53 -18.67 13.36 -6.70
CA PRO A 53 -18.80 14.65 -7.36
C PRO A 53 -17.67 14.79 -8.40
N ASP A 54 -17.94 15.50 -9.50
CA ASP A 54 -16.93 15.82 -10.51
C ASP A 54 -16.00 16.94 -10.04
N VAL A 55 -16.49 17.84 -9.18
CA VAL A 55 -15.73 18.95 -8.56
C VAL A 55 -16.35 19.34 -7.23
N ILE A 56 -15.50 19.74 -6.28
CA ILE A 56 -15.93 20.23 -4.97
C ILE A 56 -15.60 21.72 -4.88
N LEU A 57 -16.59 22.51 -4.49
CA LEU A 57 -16.45 23.92 -4.17
C LEU A 57 -16.52 24.06 -2.65
N LEU A 58 -15.43 24.49 -2.03
CA LEU A 58 -15.23 24.37 -0.58
C LEU A 58 -15.00 25.73 0.08
N ASP A 59 -15.88 26.13 0.99
CA ASP A 59 -15.58 27.19 1.95
C ASP A 59 -14.62 26.67 3.03
N LEU A 60 -13.62 27.48 3.36
CA LEU A 60 -12.66 27.24 4.43
C LEU A 60 -13.22 27.61 5.81
N ARG A 61 -14.39 28.25 5.92
CA ARG A 61 -15.02 28.65 7.19
C ARG A 61 -16.38 28.00 7.36
N LEU A 62 -16.38 26.75 7.85
CA LEU A 62 -17.61 26.02 8.14
C LEU A 62 -17.99 26.12 9.62
N GLN A 63 -19.26 25.80 9.94
CA GLN A 63 -19.79 25.87 11.32
C GLN A 63 -19.11 24.89 12.27
N ASP A 64 -18.66 23.74 11.76
CA ASP A 64 -18.07 22.64 12.53
C ASP A 64 -16.53 22.62 12.48
N ARG A 65 -15.91 23.14 11.41
CA ARG A 65 -14.46 23.18 11.19
C ARG A 65 -14.05 24.43 10.40
N SER A 66 -12.81 24.90 10.59
CA SER A 66 -12.30 26.07 9.85
C SER A 66 -10.82 25.97 9.49
N GLY A 67 -10.41 26.76 8.50
CA GLY A 67 -9.05 26.89 8.01
C GLY A 67 -8.57 25.71 7.17
N LEU A 68 -7.25 25.58 7.04
CA LEU A 68 -6.62 24.59 6.19
C LEU A 68 -6.98 23.13 6.52
N ALA A 69 -7.34 22.85 7.78
CA ALA A 69 -7.75 21.52 8.22
C ALA A 69 -8.98 21.01 7.44
N VAL A 70 -9.90 21.91 7.06
CA VAL A 70 -11.09 21.57 6.26
C VAL A 70 -10.66 21.02 4.90
N PHE A 71 -9.78 21.74 4.19
CA PHE A 71 -9.25 21.30 2.91
C PHE A 71 -8.54 19.94 3.03
N GLN A 72 -7.73 19.74 4.06
CA GLN A 72 -6.99 18.49 4.25
C GLN A 72 -7.92 17.28 4.41
N GLU A 73 -9.02 17.42 5.14
CA GLU A 73 -10.01 16.34 5.31
C GLU A 73 -10.77 16.04 4.02
N VAL A 74 -11.23 17.08 3.32
CA VAL A 74 -11.92 16.91 2.02
C VAL A 74 -10.98 16.29 1.00
N HIS A 75 -9.73 16.75 0.93
CA HIS A 75 -8.72 16.23 0.02
C HIS A 75 -8.34 14.78 0.34
N ALA A 76 -8.27 14.40 1.62
CA ALA A 76 -8.05 13.02 2.04
C ALA A 76 -9.24 12.11 1.67
N ALA A 77 -10.47 12.61 1.79
CA ALA A 77 -11.68 11.87 1.45
C ALA A 77 -11.92 11.76 -0.08
N ALA A 78 -11.44 12.73 -0.86
CA ALA A 78 -11.72 12.86 -2.29
C ALA A 78 -10.46 13.21 -3.12
N SER A 79 -9.35 12.49 -2.93
CA SER A 79 -8.07 12.76 -3.61
C SER A 79 -8.14 12.75 -5.15
N GLY A 80 -9.12 12.03 -5.71
CA GLY A 80 -9.41 11.95 -7.13
C GLY A 80 -10.28 13.10 -7.69
N THR A 81 -10.88 13.92 -6.84
CA THR A 81 -11.81 14.99 -7.25
C THR A 81 -11.13 16.36 -7.08
N PRO A 82 -11.19 17.25 -8.08
CA PRO A 82 -10.63 18.59 -7.95
C PRO A 82 -11.41 19.39 -6.90
N VAL A 83 -10.68 20.08 -6.02
CA VAL A 83 -11.24 20.98 -5.01
C VAL A 83 -10.91 22.41 -5.39
N VAL A 84 -11.93 23.25 -5.55
CA VAL A 84 -11.82 24.69 -5.76
C VAL A 84 -12.28 25.38 -4.47
N LEU A 85 -11.48 26.32 -3.96
CA LEU A 85 -11.76 26.97 -2.70
C LEU A 85 -12.62 28.22 -2.88
N LEU A 86 -13.53 28.45 -1.95
CA LEU A 86 -14.24 29.71 -1.76
C LEU A 86 -13.50 30.52 -0.70
N THR A 87 -13.19 31.78 -1.00
CA THR A 87 -12.33 32.62 -0.17
C THR A 87 -12.98 33.96 0.15
N GLY A 88 -13.17 34.26 1.43
CA GLY A 88 -13.64 35.56 1.89
C GLY A 88 -12.52 36.60 2.03
N ALA A 89 -12.92 37.83 2.34
CA ALA A 89 -11.99 38.90 2.67
C ALA A 89 -11.12 38.48 3.86
N GLY A 90 -9.81 38.30 3.62
CA GLY A 90 -8.81 37.93 4.63
C GLY A 90 -8.35 36.47 4.60
N ASP A 91 -8.85 35.62 3.70
CA ASP A 91 -8.47 34.19 3.62
C ASP A 91 -7.42 33.85 2.54
N GLU A 92 -6.92 34.83 1.79
CA GLU A 92 -5.98 34.60 0.66
C GLU A 92 -4.73 33.83 1.06
N ALA A 93 -4.16 34.11 2.23
CA ALA A 93 -2.95 33.42 2.71
C ALA A 93 -3.21 31.92 2.95
N VAL A 94 -4.38 31.58 3.51
CA VAL A 94 -4.78 30.19 3.79
C VAL A 94 -5.12 29.47 2.48
N ALA A 95 -5.78 30.15 1.56
CA ALA A 95 -6.10 29.61 0.24
C ALA A 95 -4.83 29.30 -0.58
N LEU A 96 -3.84 30.20 -0.54
CA LEU A 96 -2.56 29.97 -1.21
C LEU A 96 -1.81 28.77 -0.62
N GLU A 97 -1.83 28.60 0.70
CA GLU A 97 -1.26 27.42 1.36
C GLU A 97 -1.99 26.13 0.93
N ALA A 98 -3.32 26.17 0.80
CA ALA A 98 -4.11 25.04 0.33
C ALA A 98 -3.82 24.68 -1.13
N VAL A 99 -3.62 25.67 -2.02
CA VAL A 99 -3.19 25.43 -3.41
C VAL A 99 -1.82 24.76 -3.46
N GLN A 100 -0.86 25.20 -2.64
CA GLN A 100 0.44 24.53 -2.51
C GLN A 100 0.32 23.08 -2.02
N LYS A 101 -0.75 22.75 -1.30
CA LYS A 101 -1.05 21.40 -0.79
C LYS A 101 -2.01 20.60 -1.67
N GLY A 102 -2.38 21.10 -2.86
CA GLY A 102 -3.12 20.35 -3.87
C GLY A 102 -4.55 20.81 -4.15
N ALA A 103 -5.01 21.94 -3.58
CA ALA A 103 -6.22 22.59 -4.06
C ALA A 103 -5.99 23.13 -5.48
N GLN A 104 -7.04 23.09 -6.30
CA GLN A 104 -6.88 23.27 -7.74
C GLN A 104 -6.95 24.73 -8.19
N ASP A 105 -7.76 25.52 -7.48
CA ASP A 105 -7.79 26.97 -7.59
C ASP A 105 -8.56 27.55 -6.39
N TYR A 106 -8.62 28.87 -6.28
CA TYR A 106 -9.51 29.56 -5.36
C TYR A 106 -10.29 30.68 -6.05
N VAL A 107 -11.50 30.95 -5.55
CA VAL A 107 -12.41 31.99 -6.05
C VAL A 107 -12.87 32.83 -4.87
N ALA A 108 -12.94 34.15 -5.04
CA ALA A 108 -13.41 35.06 -4.01
C ALA A 108 -14.93 34.94 -3.79
N THR A 109 -15.38 34.95 -2.52
CA THR A 109 -16.80 35.01 -2.13
C THR A 109 -17.33 36.44 -2.21
N GLY A 110 -18.62 36.58 -2.57
CA GLY A 110 -19.27 37.87 -2.82
C GLY A 110 -19.25 38.32 -4.30
N VAL A 111 -20.44 38.30 -4.92
CA VAL A 111 -20.69 38.58 -6.35
C VAL A 111 -19.68 37.89 -7.26
N ALA A 112 -19.58 36.57 -7.14
CA ALA A 112 -18.81 35.77 -8.07
C ALA A 112 -19.29 36.05 -9.51
N ASP A 113 -18.38 36.47 -10.37
CA ASP A 113 -18.58 36.46 -11.82
C ASP A 113 -18.90 35.01 -12.20
N VAL A 114 -20.19 34.70 -12.37
CA VAL A 114 -20.68 33.34 -12.62
C VAL A 114 -19.99 32.70 -13.83
N PRO A 115 -19.76 33.45 -14.94
CA PRO A 115 -18.86 33.02 -16.00
C PRO A 115 -17.46 32.61 -15.54
N LEU A 116 -16.80 33.39 -14.67
CA LEU A 116 -15.47 33.06 -14.13
C LEU A 116 -15.52 31.79 -13.27
N LEU A 117 -16.48 31.67 -12.35
CA LEU A 117 -16.63 30.48 -11.51
C LEU A 117 -16.86 29.23 -12.37
N SER A 118 -17.79 29.32 -13.34
CA SER A 118 -18.09 28.23 -14.27
C SER A 118 -16.87 27.83 -15.08
N ARG A 119 -16.08 28.81 -15.52
CA ARG A 119 -14.82 28.59 -16.19
C ARG A 119 -13.85 27.84 -15.27
N THR A 120 -13.58 28.34 -14.07
CA THR A 120 -12.65 27.73 -13.10
C THR A 120 -13.04 26.29 -12.79
N LEU A 121 -14.33 26.01 -12.52
CA LEU A 121 -14.82 24.66 -12.28
C LEU A 121 -14.57 23.73 -13.48
N ARG A 122 -14.89 24.18 -14.71
CA ARG A 122 -14.65 23.39 -15.93
C ARG A 122 -13.16 23.12 -16.15
N TYR A 123 -12.31 24.12 -15.98
CA TYR A 123 -10.86 23.93 -16.11
C TYR A 123 -10.32 22.98 -15.05
N ALA A 124 -10.79 23.06 -13.81
CA ALA A 124 -10.37 22.16 -12.74
C ALA A 124 -10.76 20.70 -13.06
N VAL A 125 -11.98 20.47 -13.55
CA VAL A 125 -12.47 19.15 -13.98
C VAL A 125 -11.68 18.62 -15.17
N GLU A 126 -11.55 19.40 -16.24
CA GLU A 126 -10.86 18.95 -17.45
C GLU A 126 -9.37 18.70 -17.21
N ARG A 127 -8.73 19.53 -16.40
CA ARG A 127 -7.34 19.32 -15.98
C ARG A 127 -7.19 18.02 -15.19
N LYS A 128 -8.04 17.80 -14.18
CA LYS A 128 -7.99 16.56 -13.38
C LYS A 128 -8.27 15.32 -14.22
N ARG A 129 -9.22 15.41 -15.16
CA ARG A 129 -9.53 14.34 -16.13
C ARG A 129 -8.36 14.09 -17.09
N ALA A 130 -7.68 15.13 -17.56
CA ALA A 130 -6.50 14.99 -18.42
C ALA A 130 -5.35 14.30 -17.68
N GLU A 131 -5.06 14.74 -16.45
CA GLU A 131 -4.07 14.13 -15.56
C GLU A 131 -4.39 12.63 -15.32
N GLN A 132 -5.64 12.31 -14.97
CA GLN A 132 -6.09 10.93 -14.77
C GLN A 132 -6.04 10.08 -16.04
N ARG A 133 -6.34 10.66 -17.21
CA ARG A 133 -6.24 9.96 -18.50
C ARG A 133 -4.79 9.66 -18.84
N GLU A 134 -3.89 10.61 -18.66
CA GLU A 134 -2.45 10.42 -18.90
C GLU A 134 -1.92 9.29 -18.00
N GLU A 135 -2.25 9.33 -16.71
CA GLU A 135 -1.86 8.31 -15.74
C GLU A 135 -2.40 6.93 -16.11
N LYS A 136 -3.69 6.86 -16.48
CA LYS A 136 -4.33 5.61 -16.91
C LYS A 136 -3.72 5.06 -18.21
N LEU A 137 -3.45 5.91 -19.19
CA LEU A 137 -2.81 5.49 -20.45
C LEU A 137 -1.39 4.98 -20.20
N LYS A 138 -0.62 5.65 -19.33
CA LYS A 138 0.71 5.21 -18.93
C LYS A 138 0.66 3.82 -18.28
N GLU A 139 -0.33 3.58 -17.43
CA GLU A 139 -0.51 2.28 -16.77
C GLU A 139 -0.96 1.17 -17.68
N GLU A 140 -1.98 1.42 -18.51
CA GLU A 140 -2.43 0.46 -19.51
C GLU A 140 -1.30 0.11 -20.48
N PHE A 141 -0.53 1.10 -20.92
CA PHE A 141 0.65 0.89 -21.76
C PHE A 141 1.69 0.00 -21.07
N LEU A 142 2.07 0.33 -19.82
CA LEU A 142 3.07 -0.44 -19.08
C LEU A 142 2.61 -1.87 -18.79
N HIS A 143 1.35 -2.05 -18.41
CA HIS A 143 0.76 -3.36 -18.19
C HIS A 143 0.80 -4.20 -19.47
N ASN A 144 0.36 -3.62 -20.60
CA ASN A 144 0.32 -4.31 -21.88
C ASN A 144 1.72 -4.66 -22.37
N VAL A 145 2.66 -3.72 -22.33
CA VAL A 145 4.05 -3.96 -22.72
C VAL A 145 4.66 -5.06 -21.87
N SER A 146 4.47 -5.05 -20.55
CA SER A 146 5.03 -6.10 -19.70
C SER A 146 4.42 -7.47 -19.96
N HIS A 147 3.11 -7.55 -20.22
CA HIS A 147 2.49 -8.81 -20.61
C HIS A 147 3.02 -9.31 -21.97
N GLU A 148 3.07 -8.43 -22.96
CA GLU A 148 3.58 -8.74 -24.31
C GLU A 148 5.08 -9.08 -24.32
N LEU A 149 5.86 -8.61 -23.36
CA LEU A 149 7.26 -9.00 -23.19
C LEU A 149 7.41 -10.30 -22.40
N LYS A 150 6.56 -10.54 -21.37
CA LYS A 150 6.61 -11.76 -20.56
C LYS A 150 6.24 -13.01 -21.36
N THR A 151 5.26 -12.95 -22.24
CA THR A 151 4.83 -14.11 -23.05
C THR A 151 5.96 -14.70 -23.92
N PRO A 152 6.62 -13.92 -24.81
CA PRO A 152 7.71 -14.43 -25.63
C PRO A 152 8.93 -14.82 -24.78
N LEU A 153 9.19 -14.10 -23.69
CA LEU A 153 10.29 -14.43 -22.78
C LEU A 153 10.06 -15.78 -22.07
N THR A 154 8.82 -16.06 -21.65
CA THR A 154 8.45 -17.33 -21.02
C THR A 154 8.60 -18.47 -22.02
N ALA A 155 8.14 -18.30 -23.26
CA ALA A 155 8.34 -19.29 -24.33
C ALA A 155 9.83 -19.53 -24.61
N PHE A 156 10.64 -18.48 -24.67
CA PHE A 156 12.08 -18.58 -24.83
C PHE A 156 12.74 -19.36 -23.68
N LYS A 157 12.41 -19.02 -22.43
CA LYS A 157 12.91 -19.75 -21.24
C LYS A 157 12.53 -21.22 -21.28
N GLN A 158 11.29 -21.54 -21.62
CA GLN A 158 10.83 -22.93 -21.74
C GLN A 158 11.60 -23.69 -22.82
N ALA A 159 11.81 -23.08 -24.00
CA ALA A 159 12.58 -23.69 -25.07
C ALA A 159 14.04 -23.99 -24.64
N VAL A 160 14.69 -23.03 -23.96
CA VAL A 160 16.04 -23.21 -23.44
C VAL A 160 16.08 -24.30 -22.36
N ALA A 161 15.13 -24.29 -21.41
CA ALA A 161 15.04 -25.28 -20.33
C ALA A 161 14.78 -26.71 -20.86
N LEU A 162 13.89 -26.87 -21.85
CA LEU A 162 13.64 -28.14 -22.53
C LEU A 162 14.88 -28.65 -23.27
N THR A 163 15.66 -27.74 -23.85
CA THR A 163 16.91 -28.10 -24.53
C THR A 163 17.96 -28.54 -23.51
N LEU A 164 18.11 -27.79 -22.41
CA LEU A 164 19.04 -28.11 -21.31
C LEU A 164 18.71 -29.45 -20.62
N SER A 165 17.44 -29.86 -20.56
CA SER A 165 17.04 -31.16 -20.02
C SER A 165 17.36 -32.34 -20.94
N GLY A 166 17.88 -32.08 -22.15
CA GLY A 166 18.30 -33.11 -23.10
C GLY A 166 17.15 -33.81 -23.83
N ILE A 167 15.90 -33.31 -23.71
CA ILE A 167 14.72 -33.89 -24.38
C ILE A 167 14.89 -33.95 -25.91
N PRO A 168 15.35 -32.88 -26.60
CA PRO A 168 15.54 -32.91 -28.06
C PRO A 168 16.76 -33.74 -28.50
N GLY A 169 17.63 -34.13 -27.57
CA GLY A 169 18.85 -34.87 -27.83
C GLY A 169 20.00 -34.51 -26.88
N PRO A 170 21.08 -35.30 -26.88
CA PRO A 170 22.24 -35.05 -26.03
C PRO A 170 22.96 -33.75 -26.43
N LEU A 171 23.27 -32.92 -25.45
CA LEU A 171 24.06 -31.69 -25.62
C LEU A 171 25.52 -31.94 -25.26
N ASN A 172 26.44 -31.37 -26.06
CA ASN A 172 27.83 -31.27 -25.66
C ASN A 172 28.04 -30.14 -24.62
N GLU A 173 29.21 -30.11 -24.00
CA GLU A 173 29.50 -29.18 -22.91
C GLU A 173 29.52 -27.70 -23.35
N ASP A 174 29.91 -27.40 -24.59
CA ASP A 174 29.86 -26.04 -25.13
C ASP A 174 28.42 -25.56 -25.36
N GLN A 175 27.55 -26.44 -25.89
CA GLN A 175 26.13 -26.16 -26.09
C GLN A 175 25.42 -25.90 -24.75
N LYS A 176 25.69 -26.73 -23.73
CA LYS A 176 25.17 -26.50 -22.37
C LYS A 176 25.60 -25.14 -21.83
N ARG A 177 26.91 -24.80 -21.94
CA ARG A 177 27.43 -23.50 -21.49
C ARG A 177 26.71 -22.33 -22.16
N ILE A 178 26.49 -22.39 -23.47
CA ILE A 178 25.81 -21.32 -24.23
C ILE A 178 24.34 -21.22 -23.81
N LEU A 179 23.64 -22.35 -23.67
CA LEU A 179 22.25 -22.37 -23.23
C LEU A 179 22.08 -21.87 -21.78
N ASP A 180 23.01 -22.18 -20.88
CA ASP A 180 23.04 -21.61 -19.53
C ASP A 180 23.25 -20.09 -19.53
N ILE A 181 24.03 -19.55 -20.47
CA ILE A 181 24.16 -18.10 -20.65
C ILE A 181 22.83 -17.50 -21.13
N ALA A 182 22.18 -18.14 -22.11
CA ALA A 182 20.88 -17.70 -22.64
C ALA A 182 19.79 -17.72 -21.56
N ASN A 183 19.67 -18.81 -20.80
CA ASN A 183 18.69 -18.96 -19.73
C ASN A 183 18.87 -17.87 -18.66
N ARG A 184 20.11 -17.69 -18.17
CA ARG A 184 20.43 -16.64 -17.19
C ARG A 184 20.21 -15.23 -17.71
N SER A 185 20.26 -15.02 -19.03
CA SER A 185 20.00 -13.70 -19.63
C SER A 185 18.50 -13.44 -19.74
N ALA A 186 17.71 -14.48 -20.02
CA ALA A 186 16.26 -14.40 -19.99
C ALA A 186 15.71 -14.19 -18.57
N ASP A 187 16.28 -14.87 -17.57
CA ASP A 187 15.97 -14.61 -16.15
C ASP A 187 16.21 -13.15 -15.79
N HIS A 188 17.37 -12.61 -16.19
CA HIS A 188 17.71 -11.22 -15.94
C HIS A 188 16.73 -10.25 -16.60
N LEU A 189 16.30 -10.54 -17.84
CA LEU A 189 15.32 -9.72 -18.55
C LEU A 189 13.95 -9.76 -17.88
N ALA A 190 13.54 -10.91 -17.33
CA ALA A 190 12.31 -11.04 -16.57
C ALA A 190 12.34 -10.16 -15.31
N THR A 191 13.42 -10.24 -14.54
CA THR A 191 13.62 -9.39 -13.35
C THR A 191 13.62 -7.91 -13.71
N MET A 192 14.25 -7.50 -14.81
CA MET A 192 14.25 -6.10 -15.24
C MET A 192 12.85 -5.59 -15.61
N ILE A 193 12.01 -6.42 -16.23
CA ILE A 193 10.62 -6.07 -16.53
C ILE A 193 9.82 -5.90 -15.22
N ASP A 194 10.00 -6.82 -14.27
CA ASP A 194 9.33 -6.76 -12.97
C ASP A 194 9.76 -5.53 -12.16
N ASP A 195 11.06 -5.24 -12.11
CA ASP A 195 11.62 -4.05 -11.45
C ASP A 195 11.05 -2.75 -12.05
N LEU A 196 10.95 -2.67 -13.39
CA LEU A 196 10.38 -1.51 -14.07
C LEU A 196 8.90 -1.32 -13.70
N LEU A 197 8.13 -2.41 -13.66
CA LEU A 197 6.74 -2.37 -13.23
C LEU A 197 6.61 -1.93 -11.77
N ASP A 198 7.43 -2.47 -10.87
CA ASP A 198 7.39 -2.11 -9.46
C ASP A 198 7.74 -0.63 -9.22
N VAL A 199 8.73 -0.08 -9.95
CA VAL A 199 9.00 1.37 -9.92
C VAL A 199 7.79 2.17 -10.35
N THR A 200 7.18 1.82 -11.49
CA THR A 200 6.06 2.59 -12.02
C THR A 200 4.81 2.54 -11.12
N ARG A 201 4.52 1.38 -10.54
CA ARG A 201 3.44 1.21 -9.55
C ARG A 201 3.73 1.94 -8.25
N SER A 202 4.99 1.95 -7.82
CA SER A 202 5.39 2.76 -6.68
C SER A 202 5.18 4.25 -6.98
N GLU A 203 5.68 4.76 -8.10
CA GLU A 203 5.53 6.17 -8.46
C GLU A 203 4.08 6.64 -8.58
N SER A 204 3.16 5.80 -9.05
CA SER A 204 1.72 6.14 -9.09
C SER A 204 0.99 5.91 -7.76
N GLY A 205 1.69 5.51 -6.69
CA GLY A 205 1.07 5.21 -5.40
C GLY A 205 0.32 3.87 -5.37
N LYS A 206 0.26 3.13 -6.48
CA LYS A 206 -0.55 1.91 -6.67
C LYS A 206 0.16 0.61 -6.30
N MET A 207 1.37 0.69 -5.76
CA MET A 207 2.01 -0.47 -5.13
C MET A 207 1.16 -0.91 -3.94
N THR A 208 0.52 -2.06 -4.07
CA THR A 208 -0.29 -2.66 -3.02
C THR A 208 0.59 -3.31 -1.96
N PHE A 209 0.18 -3.15 -0.70
CA PHE A 209 0.80 -3.77 0.46
C PHE A 209 -0.27 -4.48 1.27
N GLU A 210 0.02 -5.71 1.67
CA GLU A 210 -0.84 -6.52 2.54
C GLU A 210 -0.11 -6.78 3.87
N PRO A 211 0.03 -5.75 4.73
CA PRO A 211 0.77 -5.91 5.97
C PRO A 211 0.03 -6.85 6.93
N VAL A 212 0.77 -7.81 7.47
CA VAL A 212 0.28 -8.78 8.46
C VAL A 212 1.19 -8.81 9.68
N ARG A 213 0.69 -9.42 10.76
CA ARG A 213 1.53 -9.80 11.89
C ARG A 213 2.38 -11.00 11.47
N MET A 214 3.69 -10.81 11.35
CA MET A 214 4.59 -11.85 10.88
C MET A 214 5.78 -12.06 11.81
N ALA A 215 6.23 -13.31 11.92
CA ALA A 215 7.51 -13.64 12.54
C ALA A 215 8.63 -13.42 11.51
N LEU A 216 9.47 -12.40 11.73
CA LEU A 216 10.53 -12.05 10.80
C LEU A 216 11.52 -13.19 10.55
N GLY A 217 11.80 -13.99 11.58
CA GLY A 217 12.72 -15.12 11.50
C GLY A 217 12.31 -16.16 10.44
N ASP A 218 11.02 -16.38 10.22
CA ASP A 218 10.52 -17.31 9.20
C ASP A 218 10.87 -16.83 7.78
N VAL A 219 10.64 -15.54 7.50
CA VAL A 219 10.95 -14.95 6.19
C VAL A 219 12.45 -14.89 5.96
N VAL A 220 13.24 -14.52 6.98
CA VAL A 220 14.71 -14.52 6.86
C VAL A 220 15.25 -15.93 6.59
N ARG A 221 14.74 -16.96 7.28
CA ARG A 221 15.12 -18.36 7.02
C ARG A 221 14.78 -18.78 5.61
N ASP A 222 13.55 -18.55 5.15
CA ASP A 222 13.10 -18.91 3.80
C ASP A 222 13.96 -18.25 2.71
N VAL A 223 14.30 -16.97 2.89
CA VAL A 223 15.22 -16.28 1.97
C VAL A 223 16.62 -16.88 2.02
N LEU A 224 17.20 -17.09 3.20
CA LEU A 224 18.54 -17.65 3.35
C LEU A 224 18.66 -19.07 2.77
N GLU A 225 17.64 -19.91 2.95
CA GLU A 225 17.59 -21.26 2.36
C GLU A 225 17.56 -21.19 0.83
N THR A 226 16.72 -20.33 0.27
CA THR A 226 16.61 -20.12 -1.18
C THR A 226 17.94 -19.62 -1.78
N GLU A 227 18.52 -18.60 -1.16
CA GLU A 227 19.76 -17.97 -1.64
C GLU A 227 20.97 -18.91 -1.53
N ARG A 228 21.07 -19.69 -0.44
CA ARG A 228 22.13 -20.71 -0.29
C ARG A 228 22.16 -21.70 -1.43
N VAL A 229 20.99 -22.13 -1.92
CA VAL A 229 20.89 -23.04 -3.08
C VAL A 229 21.30 -22.33 -4.36
N ALA A 230 20.83 -21.09 -4.57
CA ALA A 230 21.11 -20.30 -5.76
C ALA A 230 22.60 -19.95 -5.90
N THR A 231 23.31 -19.78 -4.77
CA THR A 231 24.70 -19.31 -4.74
C THR A 231 25.70 -20.37 -4.29
N ALA A 232 25.31 -21.63 -4.14
CA ALA A 232 26.20 -22.72 -3.71
C ALA A 232 27.48 -22.89 -4.57
N LYS A 233 27.44 -22.44 -5.82
CA LYS A 233 28.60 -22.46 -6.74
C LYS A 233 29.52 -21.25 -6.61
N LYS A 234 29.12 -20.23 -5.85
CA LYS A 234 29.96 -19.06 -5.55
C LYS A 234 30.77 -19.38 -4.31
N ASP A 235 32.07 -19.12 -4.37
CA ASP A 235 32.98 -19.25 -3.22
C ASP A 235 32.76 -18.07 -2.25
N ILE A 236 31.56 -17.93 -1.68
CA ILE A 236 31.19 -16.83 -0.77
C ILE A 236 30.36 -17.43 0.37
N ALA A 237 30.76 -17.20 1.61
CA ALA A 237 30.03 -17.68 2.79
C ALA A 237 28.77 -16.82 3.02
N LEU A 238 27.60 -17.47 3.18
CA LEU A 238 26.34 -16.82 3.53
C LEU A 238 25.86 -17.27 4.91
N ASP A 239 26.06 -16.41 5.89
CA ASP A 239 25.68 -16.61 7.28
C ASP A 239 24.44 -15.83 7.67
N GLY A 240 23.75 -16.35 8.67
CA GLY A 240 22.59 -15.72 9.26
C GLY A 240 21.83 -16.75 10.08
N ASP A 241 21.59 -16.43 11.34
CA ASP A 241 20.48 -17.05 12.06
C ASP A 241 19.25 -16.19 11.75
N GLY A 242 18.14 -16.85 11.43
CA GLY A 242 16.90 -16.15 11.17
C GLY A 242 16.34 -15.61 12.47
N ALA A 243 16.96 -14.54 12.99
CA ALA A 243 16.62 -13.83 14.22
C ALA A 243 16.57 -14.70 15.49
N GLY A 244 17.10 -14.20 16.61
CA GLY A 244 16.76 -14.73 17.93
C GLY A 244 15.26 -14.57 18.24
N GLU A 245 14.85 -14.73 19.50
CA GLU A 245 13.49 -14.42 19.94
C GLU A 245 13.17 -12.91 19.73
N LEU A 246 12.74 -12.55 18.52
CA LEU A 246 12.30 -11.21 18.16
C LEU A 246 10.77 -11.11 18.27
N PRO A 247 10.25 -9.93 18.66
CA PRO A 247 8.82 -9.71 18.60
C PRO A 247 8.32 -9.75 17.14
N PRO A 248 7.06 -10.13 16.92
CA PRO A 248 6.46 -10.09 15.59
C PRO A 248 6.47 -8.66 15.04
N VAL A 249 6.62 -8.53 13.73
CA VAL A 249 6.57 -7.23 13.02
C VAL A 249 5.26 -7.10 12.25
N TYR A 250 4.88 -5.86 11.95
CA TYR A 250 3.73 -5.56 11.08
C TYR A 250 4.23 -5.14 9.70
N ALA A 251 4.27 -6.10 8.77
CA ALA A 251 4.83 -5.89 7.44
C ALA A 251 4.22 -6.88 6.44
N ASP A 252 4.36 -6.58 5.15
CA ASP A 252 4.02 -7.45 4.03
C ASP A 252 5.17 -8.45 3.79
N PRO A 253 4.95 -9.76 4.01
CA PRO A 253 6.00 -10.77 3.90
C PRO A 253 6.61 -10.86 2.50
N VAL A 254 5.81 -10.65 1.45
CA VAL A 254 6.26 -10.73 0.05
C VAL A 254 7.22 -9.57 -0.23
N ARG A 255 6.88 -8.37 0.24
CA ARG A 255 7.72 -7.17 0.04
C ARG A 255 8.97 -7.18 0.92
N VAL A 256 8.90 -7.72 2.13
CA VAL A 256 10.08 -7.94 2.99
C VAL A 256 11.03 -8.95 2.34
N LYS A 257 10.52 -10.07 1.82
CA LYS A 257 11.30 -11.06 1.06
C LYS A 257 11.98 -10.42 -0.15
N GLN A 258 11.25 -9.62 -0.93
CA GLN A 258 11.81 -8.87 -2.07
C GLN A 258 12.95 -7.94 -1.65
N THR A 259 12.79 -7.21 -0.54
CA THR A 259 13.85 -6.32 0.00
C THR A 259 15.09 -7.11 0.38
N LEU A 260 14.94 -8.23 1.08
CA LEU A 260 16.05 -9.09 1.49
C LEU A 260 16.80 -9.66 0.29
N ILE A 261 16.08 -10.23 -0.69
CA ILE A 261 16.67 -10.78 -1.92
C ILE A 261 17.48 -9.70 -2.64
N ASN A 262 16.92 -8.51 -2.84
CA ASN A 262 17.63 -7.41 -3.51
C ASN A 262 18.92 -7.00 -2.78
N LEU A 263 18.91 -6.96 -1.44
CA LEU A 263 20.10 -6.63 -0.66
C LEU A 263 21.15 -7.75 -0.70
N ILE A 264 20.72 -9.01 -0.61
CA ILE A 264 21.60 -10.18 -0.68
C ILE A 264 22.22 -10.34 -2.07
N ASP A 265 21.44 -10.14 -3.14
CA ASP A 265 21.93 -10.15 -4.52
C ASP A 265 22.99 -9.07 -4.75
N ASN A 266 22.77 -7.87 -4.21
CA ASN A 266 23.78 -6.81 -4.23
C ASN A 266 25.04 -7.23 -3.48
N ALA A 267 24.91 -7.80 -2.28
CA ALA A 267 26.04 -8.30 -1.51
C ALA A 267 26.85 -9.36 -2.30
N PHE A 268 26.18 -10.35 -2.91
CA PHE A 268 26.83 -11.37 -3.73
C PHE A 268 27.50 -10.81 -4.99
N LYS A 269 26.95 -9.74 -5.55
CA LYS A 269 27.48 -9.10 -6.75
C LYS A 269 28.77 -8.33 -6.49
N PHE A 270 28.92 -7.75 -5.30
CA PHE A 270 30.06 -6.88 -4.96
C PHE A 270 31.06 -7.50 -3.97
N THR A 271 30.81 -8.74 -3.54
CA THR A 271 31.74 -9.54 -2.72
C THR A 271 32.59 -10.44 -3.60
N PRO A 272 33.94 -10.43 -3.46
CA PRO A 272 34.82 -11.32 -4.20
C PRO A 272 34.76 -12.76 -3.68
N PRO A 273 35.22 -13.75 -4.47
CA PRO A 273 35.46 -15.12 -3.99
C PRO A 273 36.32 -15.15 -2.71
N GLY A 274 36.01 -16.04 -1.77
CA GLY A 274 36.53 -16.10 -0.42
C GLY A 274 35.89 -15.13 0.58
N GLY A 275 34.95 -14.29 0.13
CA GLY A 275 34.29 -13.30 0.98
C GLY A 275 33.13 -13.86 1.81
N ARG A 276 32.52 -12.98 2.62
CA ARG A 276 31.45 -13.31 3.56
C ARG A 276 30.29 -12.32 3.46
N ILE A 277 29.08 -12.86 3.51
CA ILE A 277 27.81 -12.13 3.62
C ILE A 277 27.12 -12.62 4.89
N ALA A 278 26.58 -11.69 5.68
CA ALA A 278 25.87 -12.00 6.91
C ALA A 278 24.53 -11.26 6.97
N VAL A 279 23.45 -11.98 7.24
CA VAL A 279 22.13 -11.40 7.54
C VAL A 279 21.90 -11.48 9.04
N SER A 280 21.52 -10.36 9.66
CA SER A 280 21.21 -10.29 11.08
C SER A 280 19.96 -9.46 11.33
N ALA A 281 19.23 -9.78 12.40
CA ALA A 281 18.09 -9.01 12.83
C ALA A 281 18.11 -8.82 14.35
N ARG A 282 17.82 -7.61 14.81
CA ARG A 282 17.80 -7.24 16.24
C ARG A 282 16.73 -6.20 16.52
N LEU A 283 16.30 -6.09 17.78
CA LEU A 283 15.50 -4.94 18.19
C LEU A 283 16.33 -3.66 18.03
N SER A 284 15.75 -2.61 17.46
CA SER A 284 16.47 -1.35 17.23
C SER A 284 16.63 -0.57 18.54
N GLU A 285 17.87 -0.20 18.85
CA GLU A 285 18.17 0.75 19.92
C GLU A 285 17.92 2.20 19.48
N ARG A 286 18.12 2.49 18.19
CA ARG A 286 17.97 3.83 17.60
C ARG A 286 16.51 4.20 17.34
N HIS A 287 15.66 3.20 17.09
CA HIS A 287 14.26 3.35 16.72
C HIS A 287 13.36 2.49 17.61
N PRO A 288 12.93 3.01 18.77
CA PRO A 288 12.08 2.26 19.71
C PRO A 288 10.80 1.73 19.04
N GLY A 289 10.53 0.43 19.24
CA GLY A 289 9.38 -0.24 18.63
C GLY A 289 9.58 -0.64 17.16
N ALA A 290 10.83 -0.75 16.71
CA ALA A 290 11.18 -1.31 15.41
C ALA A 290 12.23 -2.41 15.52
N VAL A 291 12.25 -3.32 14.56
CA VAL A 291 13.30 -4.32 14.36
C VAL A 291 14.22 -3.85 13.25
N GLU A 292 15.53 -3.86 13.50
CA GLU A 292 16.59 -3.62 12.50
C GLU A 292 16.99 -4.93 11.84
N VAL A 293 17.01 -4.94 10.52
CA VAL A 293 17.48 -6.04 9.69
C VAL A 293 18.67 -5.55 8.89
N SER A 294 19.81 -6.23 9.00
CA SER A 294 21.06 -5.82 8.36
C SER A 294 21.61 -6.93 7.47
N VAL A 295 22.02 -6.55 6.26
CA VAL A 295 22.77 -7.37 5.32
C VAL A 295 24.18 -6.79 5.22
N SER A 296 25.15 -7.51 5.78
CA SER A 296 26.57 -7.14 5.79
C SER A 296 27.31 -7.93 4.73
N ASP A 297 28.19 -7.27 3.98
CA ASP A 297 29.08 -7.89 3.00
C ASP A 297 30.53 -7.49 3.24
N SER A 298 31.48 -8.38 2.89
CA SER A 298 32.92 -8.10 2.93
C SER A 298 33.47 -7.68 1.55
N GLY A 299 32.65 -7.00 0.76
CA GLY A 299 32.96 -6.62 -0.62
C GLY A 299 33.77 -5.35 -0.76
N CYS A 300 33.72 -4.74 -1.94
CA CYS A 300 34.51 -3.55 -2.27
C CYS A 300 34.14 -2.26 -1.50
N GLY A 301 33.07 -2.28 -0.71
CA GLY A 301 32.51 -1.11 -0.01
C GLY A 301 32.01 -0.03 -0.96
N ILE A 302 31.59 1.14 -0.46
CA ILE A 302 30.98 2.23 -1.25
C ILE A 302 31.72 3.55 -0.95
N PRO A 303 32.03 4.40 -1.95
CA PRO A 303 32.70 5.67 -1.71
C PRO A 303 31.77 6.62 -0.95
N ARG A 304 32.32 7.47 -0.09
CA ARG A 304 31.53 8.32 0.82
C ARG A 304 30.58 9.25 0.07
N GLU A 305 31.03 9.79 -1.06
CA GLU A 305 30.26 10.65 -1.95
C GLU A 305 29.05 9.95 -2.58
N ALA A 306 29.07 8.63 -2.71
CA ALA A 306 27.97 7.87 -3.30
C ALA A 306 26.93 7.42 -2.28
N LEU A 307 27.24 7.44 -0.97
CA LEU A 307 26.35 6.92 0.08
C LEU A 307 24.99 7.62 0.14
N LEU A 308 24.94 8.90 -0.24
CA LEU A 308 23.70 9.69 -0.27
C LEU A 308 22.80 9.31 -1.46
N ASP A 309 23.42 8.87 -2.56
CA ASP A 309 22.73 8.67 -3.84
C ASP A 309 22.48 7.19 -4.16
N VAL A 310 23.00 6.23 -3.38
CA VAL A 310 22.85 4.79 -3.70
C VAL A 310 21.40 4.29 -3.75
N PHE A 311 20.48 4.99 -3.09
CA PHE A 311 19.05 4.69 -3.12
C PHE A 311 18.29 5.49 -4.19
N GLU A 312 18.98 6.36 -4.93
CA GLU A 312 18.37 7.13 -6.01
C GLU A 312 18.14 6.27 -7.25
N ARG A 313 17.09 6.62 -7.99
CA ARG A 313 16.65 5.86 -9.16
C ARG A 313 17.72 5.86 -10.25
N LEU A 314 18.01 4.68 -10.80
CA LEU A 314 19.00 4.46 -11.87
C LEU A 314 20.43 4.87 -11.49
N TYR A 315 20.70 5.11 -10.20
CA TYR A 315 22.01 5.50 -9.74
C TYR A 315 22.98 4.33 -9.80
N GLN A 316 24.19 4.60 -10.31
CA GLN A 316 25.29 3.63 -10.37
C GLN A 316 26.59 4.33 -10.02
N VAL A 317 27.37 3.73 -9.12
CA VAL A 317 28.71 4.21 -8.77
C VAL A 317 29.61 4.11 -10.01
N LYS A 318 30.08 5.26 -10.51
CA LYS A 318 30.93 5.34 -11.72
C LYS A 318 32.31 4.71 -11.47
N GLY A 319 32.87 4.08 -12.50
CA GLY A 319 34.28 3.65 -12.51
C GLY A 319 34.61 2.34 -11.81
N ARG A 320 33.63 1.56 -11.36
CA ARG A 320 33.88 0.23 -10.80
C ARG A 320 33.58 -0.88 -11.80
N PRO A 321 34.59 -1.66 -12.23
CA PRO A 321 34.34 -2.98 -12.79
C PRO A 321 33.67 -3.81 -11.69
N ALA A 322 32.64 -4.57 -12.01
CA ALA A 322 32.37 -5.77 -11.21
C ALA A 322 33.61 -6.66 -11.41
N GLU A 323 34.52 -6.69 -10.45
CA GLU A 323 35.81 -7.42 -10.57
C GLU A 323 35.60 -8.91 -10.90
N THR A 324 34.40 -9.42 -10.68
CA THR A 324 33.91 -10.75 -11.04
C THR A 324 33.13 -10.80 -12.36
N GLY A 325 33.47 -10.02 -13.40
CA GLY A 325 32.76 -10.07 -14.69
C GLY A 325 31.23 -9.87 -14.57
N GLY A 326 30.79 -9.29 -13.46
CA GLY A 326 29.41 -9.23 -13.01
C GLY A 326 28.62 -8.16 -13.74
N ARG A 327 27.42 -8.53 -14.19
CA ARG A 327 26.47 -7.71 -14.94
C ARG A 327 26.25 -6.34 -14.28
N LYS A 328 26.33 -5.25 -15.06
CA LYS A 328 25.79 -3.94 -14.65
C LYS A 328 24.28 -4.12 -14.39
N GLY A 329 23.84 -3.78 -13.19
CA GLY A 329 22.41 -3.78 -12.85
C GLY A 329 21.82 -2.42 -13.23
N LEU A 330 20.51 -2.30 -13.40
CA LEU A 330 19.87 -1.04 -13.82
C LEU A 330 19.99 0.09 -12.78
N GLY A 331 20.36 -0.19 -11.53
CA GLY A 331 20.35 0.81 -10.45
C GLY A 331 18.96 1.05 -9.87
N ILE A 332 18.09 0.03 -9.93
CA ILE A 332 16.68 0.12 -9.51
C ILE A 332 16.43 -0.61 -8.17
N GLY A 333 17.11 -1.73 -7.92
CA GLY A 333 16.83 -2.59 -6.75
C GLY A 333 16.87 -1.85 -5.40
N LEU A 334 17.87 -1.00 -5.15
CA LEU A 334 17.97 -0.24 -3.90
C LEU A 334 16.87 0.83 -3.78
N PHE A 335 16.51 1.48 -4.89
CA PHE A 335 15.37 2.41 -4.91
C PHE A 335 14.06 1.68 -4.55
N ILE A 336 13.82 0.48 -5.10
CA ILE A 336 12.66 -0.35 -4.75
C ILE A 336 12.69 -0.70 -3.26
N CYS A 337 13.84 -1.13 -2.72
CA CYS A 337 13.97 -1.42 -1.29
C CYS A 337 13.58 -0.21 -0.43
N LYS A 338 14.03 1.00 -0.78
CA LYS A 338 13.65 2.23 -0.10
C LYS A 338 12.14 2.48 -0.14
N GLN A 339 11.52 2.35 -1.31
CA GLN A 339 10.07 2.53 -1.46
C GLN A 339 9.27 1.50 -0.64
N ILE A 340 9.69 0.23 -0.64
CA ILE A 340 9.05 -0.84 0.12
C ILE A 340 9.14 -0.57 1.63
N VAL A 341 10.31 -0.18 2.10
CA VAL A 341 10.56 0.02 3.53
C VAL A 341 9.85 1.27 4.04
N GLU A 342 9.95 2.39 3.34
CA GLU A 342 9.35 3.67 3.75
C GLU A 342 7.81 3.61 3.77
N ARG A 343 7.19 2.96 2.78
CA ARG A 343 5.72 2.79 2.73
C ARG A 343 5.15 1.90 3.82
N GLN A 344 5.98 1.05 4.42
CA GLN A 344 5.62 0.23 5.57
C GLN A 344 5.98 0.89 6.91
N GLY A 345 6.31 2.19 6.90
CA GLY A 345 6.66 2.97 8.10
C GLY A 345 8.07 2.71 8.62
N GLY A 346 8.92 2.06 7.83
CA GLY A 346 10.33 1.79 8.14
C GLY A 346 11.28 2.86 7.60
N ARG A 347 12.58 2.60 7.77
CA ARG A 347 13.69 3.38 7.23
C ARG A 347 14.77 2.45 6.69
N ILE A 348 15.48 2.86 5.64
CA ILE A 348 16.63 2.10 5.11
C ILE A 348 17.85 3.03 4.98
N TRP A 349 19.03 2.51 5.27
CA TRP A 349 20.30 3.22 5.13
C TRP A 349 21.45 2.25 4.86
N VAL A 350 22.63 2.80 4.60
CA VAL A 350 23.86 2.02 4.42
C VAL A 350 25.01 2.64 5.21
N GLU A 351 25.82 1.79 5.83
CA GLU A 351 27.11 2.12 6.41
C GLU A 351 28.18 1.35 5.62
N SER A 352 29.19 2.04 5.05
CA SER A 352 30.19 1.37 4.22
C SER A 352 31.51 2.13 4.21
N GLU A 353 32.60 1.37 4.11
CA GLU A 353 33.96 1.90 3.93
C GLU A 353 34.63 1.21 2.74
N LEU A 354 35.30 1.99 1.91
CA LEU A 354 35.96 1.50 0.71
C LEU A 354 36.96 0.38 1.04
N GLY A 355 36.80 -0.78 0.40
CA GLY A 355 37.65 -1.96 0.60
C GLY A 355 37.38 -2.77 1.87
N LYS A 356 36.44 -2.35 2.74
CA LYS A 356 36.05 -3.11 3.94
C LYS A 356 34.66 -3.75 3.87
N GLY A 357 33.89 -3.40 2.85
CA GLY A 357 32.53 -3.91 2.64
C GLY A 357 31.43 -2.91 2.98
N SER A 358 30.19 -3.39 3.02
CA SER A 358 29.00 -2.56 3.25
C SER A 358 28.03 -3.25 4.20
N VAL A 359 27.26 -2.45 4.93
CA VAL A 359 26.18 -2.90 5.78
C VAL A 359 24.93 -2.12 5.41
N PHE A 360 24.00 -2.77 4.73
CA PHE A 360 22.69 -2.21 4.45
C PHE A 360 21.74 -2.59 5.56
N THR A 361 21.09 -1.61 6.17
CA THR A 361 20.16 -1.81 7.29
C THR A 361 18.82 -1.19 6.97
N PHE A 362 17.74 -1.92 7.25
CA PHE A 362 16.38 -1.39 7.23
C PHE A 362 15.62 -1.72 8.50
N THR A 363 14.57 -0.95 8.78
CA THR A 363 13.68 -1.17 9.91
C THR A 363 12.29 -1.62 9.50
N LEU A 364 11.69 -2.48 10.33
CA LEU A 364 10.27 -2.84 10.26
C LEU A 364 9.61 -2.52 11.60
N PRO A 365 8.38 -1.97 11.61
CA PRO A 365 7.68 -1.67 12.85
C PRO A 365 7.32 -2.97 13.58
N VAL A 366 7.55 -3.00 14.89
CA VAL A 366 7.06 -4.07 15.76
C VAL A 366 5.54 -4.05 15.74
N PHE A 367 4.93 -5.22 15.61
CA PHE A 367 3.47 -5.36 15.65
C PHE A 367 2.94 -4.89 17.01
N SER A 368 2.00 -3.95 16.98
CA SER A 368 1.29 -3.46 18.15
C SER A 368 -0.16 -3.24 17.78
N LEU A 369 -1.05 -4.07 18.34
CA LEU A 369 -2.48 -3.92 18.13
C LEU A 369 -2.99 -2.57 18.66
N GLU A 370 -2.41 -2.10 19.78
CA GLU A 370 -2.70 -0.79 20.37
C GLU A 370 -2.50 0.33 19.33
N LYS A 371 -1.35 0.33 18.64
CA LYS A 371 -1.04 1.33 17.60
C LYS A 371 -2.00 1.24 16.40
N LEU A 372 -2.41 0.04 16.01
CA LEU A 372 -3.37 -0.16 14.92
C LEU A 372 -4.77 0.32 15.27
N LEU A 373 -5.16 0.26 16.54
CA LEU A 373 -6.49 0.68 17.00
C LEU A 373 -6.61 2.20 17.19
N LEU A 374 -5.50 2.93 17.39
CA LEU A 374 -5.53 4.38 17.64
C LEU A 374 -6.40 5.18 16.65
N PRO A 375 -6.30 5.00 15.31
CA PRO A 375 -7.14 5.72 14.36
C PRO A 375 -8.63 5.41 14.51
N VAL A 376 -8.97 4.15 14.82
CA VAL A 376 -10.36 3.71 15.03
C VAL A 376 -10.93 4.33 16.30
N LEU A 377 -10.13 4.41 17.37
CA LEU A 377 -10.54 4.90 18.68
C LEU A 377 -10.75 6.42 18.75
N GLN A 378 -10.11 7.18 17.87
CA GLN A 378 -10.27 8.62 17.77
C GLN A 378 -11.65 9.03 17.22
N ARG A 379 -12.36 8.12 16.55
CA ARG A 379 -13.70 8.36 16.00
C ARG A 379 -14.77 8.35 17.10
N PRO A 380 -15.89 9.09 16.94
CA PRO A 380 -17.02 9.03 17.88
C PRO A 380 -17.78 7.70 17.73
N GLY A 381 -18.30 7.16 18.85
CA GLY A 381 -19.09 5.93 18.88
C GLY A 381 -18.52 4.84 19.79
N GLU A 382 -19.04 3.62 19.68
CA GLU A 382 -18.51 2.45 20.38
C GLU A 382 -17.56 1.68 19.45
N LEU A 383 -16.59 0.97 20.03
CA LEU A 383 -15.74 0.07 19.25
C LEU A 383 -16.48 -1.24 19.07
N LEU A 384 -16.78 -1.59 17.82
CA LEU A 384 -17.37 -2.87 17.47
C LEU A 384 -16.28 -3.77 16.88
N LEU A 385 -16.20 -4.98 17.42
CA LEU A 385 -15.40 -6.05 16.85
C LEU A 385 -16.31 -6.94 16.01
N LEU A 386 -16.20 -6.81 14.69
CA LEU A 386 -16.89 -7.67 13.74
C LEU A 386 -16.06 -8.93 13.49
N THR A 387 -16.74 -10.08 13.46
CA THR A 387 -16.15 -11.36 13.09
C THR A 387 -16.91 -11.92 11.92
N VAL A 388 -16.21 -12.06 10.79
CA VAL A 388 -16.70 -12.66 9.56
C VAL A 388 -16.21 -14.10 9.54
N ARG A 389 -17.15 -15.04 9.51
CA ARG A 389 -16.86 -16.47 9.45
C ARG A 389 -17.19 -16.98 8.06
N ILE A 390 -16.23 -17.64 7.44
CA ILE A 390 -16.33 -18.11 6.06
C ILE A 390 -16.65 -19.61 6.07
N GLY A 391 -17.90 -20.01 5.82
CA GLY A 391 -18.30 -21.42 5.72
C GLY A 391 -19.30 -21.89 6.80
N PRO A 392 -19.71 -23.17 6.81
CA PRO A 392 -20.70 -23.72 7.75
C PRO A 392 -20.17 -23.75 9.19
N LYS A 393 -21.07 -23.66 10.19
CA LYS A 393 -20.64 -23.75 11.61
C LYS A 393 -19.96 -25.09 11.87
N GLU A 394 -20.43 -26.14 11.23
CA GLU A 394 -20.02 -27.52 11.50
C GLU A 394 -18.95 -28.11 10.55
N ARG A 395 -18.42 -27.33 9.57
CA ARG A 395 -17.52 -27.89 8.54
C ARG A 395 -16.29 -27.01 8.31
N ARG A 396 -15.09 -27.61 8.41
CA ARG A 396 -13.83 -26.95 8.02
C ARG A 396 -13.78 -26.77 6.50
N ILE A 397 -13.27 -25.62 6.05
CA ILE A 397 -12.84 -25.45 4.66
C ILE A 397 -11.64 -26.38 4.43
N PRO A 398 -11.57 -27.10 3.29
CA PRO A 398 -10.37 -27.85 2.92
C PRO A 398 -9.13 -26.94 2.92
N GLY A 399 -8.02 -27.43 3.49
CA GLY A 399 -6.81 -26.62 3.69
C GLY A 399 -6.26 -25.98 2.41
N GLU A 400 -6.37 -26.66 1.27
CA GLU A 400 -5.90 -26.18 -0.02
C GLU A 400 -6.70 -24.97 -0.56
N ASP A 401 -7.99 -24.90 -0.26
CA ASP A 401 -8.88 -23.85 -0.75
C ASP A 401 -8.91 -22.60 0.13
N THR A 402 -8.48 -22.75 1.38
CA THR A 402 -8.64 -21.73 2.42
C THR A 402 -7.89 -20.43 2.10
N PRO A 403 -6.61 -20.43 1.67
CA PRO A 403 -5.88 -19.19 1.41
C PRO A 403 -6.55 -18.31 0.34
N SER A 404 -7.00 -18.92 -0.75
CA SER A 404 -7.66 -18.20 -1.86
C SER A 404 -9.01 -17.61 -1.44
N VAL A 405 -9.78 -18.36 -0.66
CA VAL A 405 -11.09 -17.92 -0.15
C VAL A 405 -10.93 -16.75 0.82
N VAL A 406 -9.92 -16.81 1.68
CA VAL A 406 -9.65 -15.80 2.70
C VAL A 406 -9.10 -14.54 2.07
N ALA A 407 -8.19 -14.66 1.10
CA ALA A 407 -7.69 -13.54 0.33
C ALA A 407 -8.82 -12.76 -0.35
N GLU A 408 -9.71 -13.44 -1.09
CA GLU A 408 -10.87 -12.77 -1.71
C GLU A 408 -11.83 -12.19 -0.66
N THR A 409 -12.08 -12.89 0.45
CA THR A 409 -12.95 -12.38 1.51
C THR A 409 -12.38 -11.09 2.11
N ARG A 410 -11.08 -11.07 2.41
CA ARG A 410 -10.39 -9.88 2.92
C ARG A 410 -10.40 -8.74 1.89
N ASP A 411 -10.23 -9.06 0.62
CA ASP A 411 -10.28 -8.08 -0.47
C ASP A 411 -11.68 -7.44 -0.59
N VAL A 412 -12.73 -8.24 -0.61
CA VAL A 412 -14.13 -7.75 -0.63
C VAL A 412 -14.44 -6.92 0.60
N LEU A 413 -14.01 -7.36 1.79
CA LEU A 413 -14.19 -6.58 3.03
C LEU A 413 -13.44 -5.26 2.96
N GLY A 414 -12.16 -5.26 2.56
CA GLY A 414 -11.32 -4.07 2.45
C GLY A 414 -11.93 -3.01 1.54
N HIS A 415 -12.47 -3.40 0.39
CA HIS A 415 -13.15 -2.50 -0.55
C HIS A 415 -14.49 -1.94 -0.04
N ASN A 416 -15.07 -2.54 0.99
CA ASN A 416 -16.38 -2.15 1.55
C ASN A 416 -16.29 -1.53 2.95
N LEU A 417 -15.08 -1.31 3.47
CA LEU A 417 -14.84 -0.60 4.72
C LEU A 417 -14.78 0.91 4.51
N TYR A 418 -15.16 1.68 5.55
CA TYR A 418 -15.02 3.13 5.53
C TYR A 418 -13.57 3.55 5.81
N PRO A 419 -13.14 4.73 5.33
CA PRO A 419 -11.88 5.31 5.75
C PRO A 419 -11.78 5.36 7.28
N GLY A 420 -10.71 4.79 7.84
CA GLY A 420 -10.48 4.69 9.27
C GLY A 420 -11.16 3.52 9.97
N ASP A 421 -11.84 2.62 9.25
CA ASP A 421 -12.11 1.27 9.73
C ASP A 421 -10.85 0.41 9.60
N LEU A 422 -10.69 -0.59 10.45
CA LEU A 422 -9.52 -1.47 10.46
C LEU A 422 -9.93 -2.91 10.13
N LEU A 423 -9.47 -3.40 8.98
CA LEU A 423 -9.42 -4.84 8.72
C LEU A 423 -8.21 -5.41 9.47
N MET A 424 -8.48 -6.18 10.54
CA MET A 424 -7.41 -6.61 11.43
C MET A 424 -6.52 -7.67 10.75
N PRO A 425 -5.20 -7.63 10.96
CA PRO A 425 -4.34 -8.74 10.60
C PRO A 425 -4.64 -9.95 11.51
N GLU A 426 -4.15 -11.12 11.14
CA GLU A 426 -4.25 -12.31 11.99
C GLU A 426 -3.47 -12.09 13.30
N ILE A 427 -4.15 -12.13 14.45
CA ILE A 427 -3.57 -11.79 15.75
C ILE A 427 -3.09 -13.04 16.48
N VAL A 428 -3.78 -14.16 16.30
CA VAL A 428 -3.47 -15.45 16.91
C VAL A 428 -2.74 -16.31 15.86
N PRO A 429 -1.45 -16.60 16.01
CA PRO A 429 -0.68 -17.36 15.03
C PRO A 429 -1.12 -18.83 15.02
N GLY A 430 -1.29 -19.39 13.81
CA GLY A 430 -1.91 -20.71 13.64
C GLY A 430 -3.43 -20.68 13.81
N GLY A 431 -4.03 -19.47 13.76
CA GLY A 431 -5.46 -19.26 13.79
C GLY A 431 -6.12 -19.89 12.57
N GLN A 432 -7.34 -20.39 12.77
CA GLN A 432 -8.12 -20.96 11.70
C GLN A 432 -8.39 -19.88 10.65
N LEU A 433 -7.83 -20.06 9.45
CA LEU A 433 -7.84 -19.09 8.36
C LEU A 433 -9.25 -18.62 7.96
N ASP A 434 -10.33 -19.32 8.33
CA ASP A 434 -11.71 -19.00 7.95
C ASP A 434 -12.43 -17.96 8.84
N LEU A 435 -11.72 -17.33 9.77
CA LEU A 435 -12.19 -16.18 10.54
C LEU A 435 -11.47 -14.90 10.13
N VAL A 436 -12.23 -13.85 9.84
CA VAL A 436 -11.73 -12.50 9.55
C VAL A 436 -12.29 -11.53 10.57
N PHE A 437 -11.41 -10.73 11.20
CA PHE A 437 -11.78 -9.76 12.22
C PHE A 437 -11.69 -8.33 11.67
N LEU A 438 -12.65 -7.50 12.03
CA LEU A 438 -12.66 -6.07 11.71
C LEU A 438 -12.95 -5.26 12.97
N ALA A 439 -12.19 -4.18 13.17
CA ALA A 439 -12.41 -3.21 14.22
C ALA A 439 -12.95 -1.92 13.60
N VAL A 440 -14.12 -1.49 14.05
CA VAL A 440 -14.83 -0.33 13.51
C VAL A 440 -15.40 0.52 14.64
N SER A 441 -15.40 1.84 14.45
CA SER A 441 -16.01 2.76 15.40
C SER A 441 -17.31 3.31 14.83
N ILE A 442 -18.44 2.87 15.39
CA ILE A 442 -19.80 3.25 14.97
C ILE A 442 -20.82 2.97 16.08
N ASP A 443 -21.98 3.64 16.05
CA ASP A 443 -23.10 3.39 16.97
C ASP A 443 -23.66 1.96 16.76
N PRO A 444 -23.82 1.14 17.83
CA PRO A 444 -24.43 -0.18 17.75
C PRO A 444 -25.81 -0.21 17.09
N LYS A 445 -26.58 0.90 17.14
CA LYS A 445 -27.89 1.02 16.48
C LYS A 445 -27.78 1.05 14.96
N VAL A 446 -26.65 1.53 14.42
CA VAL A 446 -26.40 1.67 12.97
C VAL A 446 -25.58 0.49 12.42
N ALA A 447 -24.90 -0.26 13.29
CA ALA A 447 -24.12 -1.43 12.93
C ALA A 447 -24.86 -2.47 12.05
N PRO A 448 -26.16 -2.78 12.25
CA PRO A 448 -26.88 -3.73 11.41
C PRO A 448 -26.92 -3.34 9.91
N ASN A 449 -26.97 -2.04 9.60
CA ASN A 449 -26.96 -1.58 8.21
C ASN A 449 -25.62 -1.83 7.53
N MET A 450 -24.52 -1.61 8.26
CA MET A 450 -23.16 -1.90 7.78
C MET A 450 -22.95 -3.40 7.59
N ILE A 451 -23.39 -4.22 8.56
CA ILE A 451 -23.33 -5.68 8.46
C ILE A 451 -24.08 -6.17 7.23
N ARG A 452 -25.31 -5.71 7.02
CA ARG A 452 -26.11 -6.09 5.86
C ARG A 452 -25.42 -5.74 4.53
N ARG A 453 -24.74 -4.59 4.47
CA ARG A 453 -23.95 -4.19 3.29
C ARG A 453 -22.77 -5.16 3.06
N LEU A 454 -22.02 -5.47 4.11
CA LEU A 454 -20.88 -6.40 4.03
C LEU A 454 -21.36 -7.80 3.62
N GLU A 455 -22.48 -8.27 4.14
CA GLU A 455 -23.09 -9.55 3.73
C GLU A 455 -23.44 -9.57 2.25
N VAL A 456 -24.08 -8.51 1.73
CA VAL A 456 -24.41 -8.40 0.29
C VAL A 456 -23.14 -8.43 -0.57
N ALA A 457 -22.08 -7.73 -0.15
CA ALA A 457 -20.80 -7.72 -0.86
C ALA A 457 -20.15 -9.10 -0.88
N LEU A 458 -20.12 -9.79 0.27
CA LEU A 458 -19.54 -11.14 0.39
C LEU A 458 -20.33 -12.19 -0.38
N VAL A 459 -21.67 -12.09 -0.43
CA VAL A 459 -22.49 -12.94 -1.29
C VAL A 459 -22.11 -12.76 -2.76
N GLY A 460 -21.52 -11.63 -3.17
CA GLY A 460 -20.99 -11.38 -4.51
C GLY A 460 -19.69 -12.11 -4.87
N ALA A 461 -18.92 -12.58 -3.88
CA ALA A 461 -17.57 -13.10 -4.08
C ALA A 461 -17.57 -14.43 -4.86
N HIS A 462 -16.67 -14.54 -5.84
CA HIS A 462 -16.59 -15.66 -6.77
C HIS A 462 -16.24 -16.97 -6.06
N ASN A 463 -15.18 -17.02 -5.24
CA ASN A 463 -14.76 -18.27 -4.58
C ASN A 463 -15.75 -18.69 -3.50
N LEU A 464 -16.43 -17.74 -2.84
CA LEU A 464 -17.51 -18.06 -1.90
C LEU A 464 -18.68 -18.73 -2.62
N ARG A 465 -19.11 -18.18 -3.76
CA ARG A 465 -20.17 -18.76 -4.60
C ARG A 465 -19.78 -20.11 -5.18
N SER A 466 -18.63 -20.21 -5.85
CA SER A 466 -18.22 -21.43 -6.54
C SER A 466 -18.06 -22.61 -5.57
N LYS A 467 -17.59 -22.34 -4.35
CA LYS A 467 -17.37 -23.35 -3.29
C LYS A 467 -18.56 -23.51 -2.35
N HIS A 468 -19.68 -22.85 -2.61
CA HIS A 468 -20.93 -22.95 -1.83
C HIS A 468 -20.70 -22.60 -0.34
N LEU A 469 -19.85 -21.61 -0.09
CA LEU A 469 -19.53 -21.12 1.24
C LEU A 469 -20.44 -19.94 1.57
N HIS A 470 -21.07 -20.02 2.74
CA HIS A 470 -21.95 -18.96 3.25
C HIS A 470 -21.23 -18.17 4.34
N PRO A 471 -20.89 -16.90 4.08
CA PRO A 471 -20.31 -16.04 5.10
C PRO A 471 -21.37 -15.66 6.14
N SER A 472 -20.99 -15.58 7.41
CA SER A 472 -21.84 -15.03 8.47
C SER A 472 -21.06 -14.00 9.29
N ILE A 473 -21.68 -12.86 9.57
CA ILE A 473 -21.05 -11.79 10.33
C ILE A 473 -21.70 -11.70 11.71
N ALA A 474 -20.88 -11.71 12.75
CA ALA A 474 -21.28 -11.41 14.12
C ALA A 474 -20.51 -10.17 14.62
N PHE A 475 -21.04 -9.48 15.62
CA PHE A 475 -20.34 -8.36 16.25
C PHE A 475 -20.41 -8.43 17.77
N ASP A 476 -19.37 -7.94 18.43
CA ASP A 476 -19.34 -7.69 19.86
C ASP A 476 -19.03 -6.22 20.11
N VAL A 477 -19.69 -5.65 21.11
CA VAL A 477 -19.35 -4.31 21.61
C VAL A 477 -18.13 -4.44 22.52
N VAL A 478 -17.04 -3.77 22.17
CA VAL A 478 -15.83 -3.68 22.97
C VAL A 478 -15.97 -2.45 23.87
N PRO A 479 -16.24 -2.60 25.19
CA PRO A 479 -16.32 -1.47 26.11
C PRO A 479 -15.06 -0.61 26.05
N LEU A 480 -15.24 0.65 25.69
CA LEU A 480 -14.18 1.64 25.67
C LEU A 480 -14.29 2.54 26.88
N ASP A 481 -13.29 2.45 27.75
CA ASP A 481 -13.04 3.49 28.73
C ASP A 481 -12.24 4.61 28.06
N ARG A 482 -12.94 5.64 27.60
CA ARG A 482 -12.34 6.85 27.02
C ARG A 482 -11.81 7.82 28.08
N SER A 483 -11.87 7.47 29.37
CA SER A 483 -11.22 8.27 30.41
C SER A 483 -9.71 8.00 30.41
N GLY A 484 -8.92 9.06 30.28
CA GLY A 484 -7.46 8.98 30.16
C GLY A 484 -6.94 9.32 28.76
N SER A 485 -5.69 8.96 28.47
CA SER A 485 -5.08 9.24 27.17
C SER A 485 -5.54 8.22 26.09
N PRO A 486 -5.55 8.59 24.79
CA PRO A 486 -5.90 7.67 23.71
C PRO A 486 -5.10 6.37 23.72
N GLU A 487 -3.83 6.42 24.13
CA GLU A 487 -2.95 5.27 24.25
C GLU A 487 -3.40 4.31 25.36
N GLN A 488 -3.90 4.83 26.49
CA GLN A 488 -4.45 4.00 27.57
C GLN A 488 -5.74 3.30 27.16
N ALA A 489 -6.61 4.02 26.43
CA ALA A 489 -7.81 3.43 25.86
C ALA A 489 -7.46 2.34 24.83
N ALA A 490 -6.45 2.58 23.98
CA ALA A 490 -5.96 1.62 23.00
C ALA A 490 -5.37 0.36 23.62
N ALA A 491 -4.57 0.49 24.68
CA ALA A 491 -4.02 -0.64 25.41
C ALA A 491 -5.11 -1.52 26.03
N LYS A 492 -6.14 -0.91 26.66
CA LYS A 492 -7.28 -1.65 27.21
C LYS A 492 -8.08 -2.37 26.12
N ALA A 493 -8.38 -1.67 25.02
CA ALA A 493 -9.11 -2.22 23.89
C ALA A 493 -8.37 -3.38 23.21
N ALA A 494 -7.06 -3.24 23.00
CA ALA A 494 -6.22 -4.27 22.40
C ALA A 494 -6.26 -5.58 23.20
N ARG A 495 -6.06 -5.50 24.52
CA ARG A 495 -6.13 -6.69 25.41
C ARG A 495 -7.48 -7.38 25.33
N LEU A 496 -8.56 -6.61 25.41
CA LEU A 496 -9.90 -7.17 25.35
C LEU A 496 -10.19 -7.82 23.98
N ILE A 497 -9.73 -7.20 22.89
CA ILE A 497 -9.86 -7.79 21.54
C ILE A 497 -9.05 -9.08 21.42
N GLU A 498 -7.83 -9.13 21.96
CA GLU A 498 -7.02 -10.36 21.98
C GLU A 498 -7.73 -11.48 22.75
N GLU A 499 -8.29 -11.20 23.92
CA GLU A 499 -9.08 -12.16 24.71
C GLU A 499 -10.33 -12.65 23.97
N LEU A 500 -11.10 -11.73 23.37
CA LEU A 500 -12.30 -12.07 22.59
C LEU A 500 -11.94 -12.90 21.34
N THR A 501 -10.86 -12.54 20.66
CA THR A 501 -10.35 -13.26 19.48
C THR A 501 -9.93 -14.67 19.86
N ALA A 502 -9.14 -14.83 20.93
CA ALA A 502 -8.72 -16.14 21.43
C ALA A 502 -9.92 -17.02 21.84
N LYS A 503 -10.90 -16.44 22.54
CA LYS A 503 -12.14 -17.12 22.92
C LYS A 503 -12.91 -17.62 21.70
N LYS A 504 -13.15 -16.75 20.70
CA LYS A 504 -13.87 -17.12 19.47
C LYS A 504 -13.15 -18.20 18.65
N VAL A 505 -11.82 -18.19 18.65
CA VAL A 505 -11.02 -19.24 18.01
C VAL A 505 -11.16 -20.58 18.76
N SER A 506 -11.36 -20.55 20.09
CA SER A 506 -11.51 -21.75 20.93
C SER A 506 -12.93 -22.35 21.00
N GLU A 507 -13.99 -21.54 20.80
CA GLU A 507 -15.40 -21.94 20.95
C GLU A 507 -15.97 -22.76 19.76
N ARG A 508 -15.10 -23.29 18.88
CA ARG A 508 -15.51 -24.01 17.67
C ARG A 508 -15.33 -25.52 17.74
#